data_AF-A0A842NC12-F1
#
_entry.id   AF-A0A842NC12-F1
#
_cell.length_a   1.000
_cell.length_b   1.000
_cell.length_c   1.000
_cell.angle_alpha   90.00
_cell.angle_beta   90.00
_cell.angle_gamma   90.00
#
_symmetry.space_group_name_H-M   'P 1'
#
loop_
_entity.id
_entity.type
_entity.pdbx_description
1 polymer ?
#
loop_
_entity_poly.entity_id
_entity_poly.type
_entity_poly.pdbx_seq_one_letter_code
_entity_poly.pdbx_strand_id
1 'polypeptide(L)'
;KFKEGKVIEARATKNGEFLKEMLATDENSSYVGELGIGCNPKVTKYTNNLLFDEKIGGTIHLALGMAYKENGGGNDSAIHWDIVKSMKKAKLVVDGKVIQENGGWKI
;
A
#
# COMPACT_ATOMS: atom_id res chain seq x y z
N LYS A 1 -11.31 2.27 -4.39
CA LYS A 1 -11.85 3.47 -3.69
C LYS A 1 -12.00 3.12 -2.23
N PHE A 2 -11.71 4.08 -1.36
CA PHE A 2 -11.82 3.93 0.07
C PHE A 2 -12.91 4.85 0.62
N LYS A 3 -13.58 4.41 1.68
CA LYS A 3 -14.44 5.24 2.53
C LYS A 3 -14.22 4.80 3.98
N GLU A 4 -13.94 5.76 4.86
CA GLU A 4 -13.73 5.49 6.31
C GLU A 4 -12.71 4.36 6.56
N GLY A 5 -11.60 4.36 5.82
CA GLY A 5 -10.55 3.35 5.95
C GLY A 5 -10.83 2.01 5.26
N LYS A 6 -12.05 1.75 4.79
CA LYS A 6 -12.45 0.50 4.11
C LYS A 6 -12.42 0.62 2.59
N VAL A 7 -11.98 -0.43 1.91
CA VAL A 7 -12.18 -0.61 0.46
C VAL A 7 -13.67 -0.81 0.17
N ILE A 8 -14.27 0.10 -0.60
CA ILE A 8 -15.69 -0.01 -1.06
C ILE A 8 -15.81 -0.37 -2.54
N GLU A 9 -14.73 -0.24 -3.29
CA GLU A 9 -14.69 -0.59 -4.70
C GLU A 9 -13.25 -0.95 -5.08
N ALA A 10 -13.07 -2.13 -5.67
CA ALA A 10 -11.77 -2.61 -6.12
C ALA A 10 -11.87 -3.18 -7.54
N ARG A 11 -10.83 -2.96 -8.35
CA ARG A 11 -10.74 -3.47 -9.72
C ARG A 11 -9.29 -3.85 -10.00
N ALA A 12 -9.09 -4.93 -10.73
CA ALA A 12 -7.78 -5.32 -11.24
C ALA A 12 -7.89 -5.68 -12.72
N THR A 13 -6.86 -5.35 -13.50
CA THR A 13 -6.78 -5.72 -14.92
C THR A 13 -6.44 -7.20 -15.12
N LYS A 14 -5.89 -7.84 -14.10
CA LYS A 14 -5.61 -9.29 -14.03
C LYS A 14 -6.00 -9.80 -12.65
N ASN A 15 -6.42 -11.06 -12.56
CA ASN A 15 -6.73 -11.75 -11.31
C ASN A 15 -7.78 -11.03 -10.44
N GLY A 16 -8.83 -10.48 -11.07
CA GLY A 16 -9.89 -9.76 -10.37
C GLY A 16 -10.65 -10.59 -9.33
N GLU A 17 -10.86 -11.89 -9.59
CA GLU A 17 -11.50 -12.78 -8.60
C GLU A 17 -10.60 -13.02 -7.38
N PHE A 18 -9.31 -13.26 -7.58
CA PHE A 18 -8.36 -13.37 -6.47
C PHE A 18 -8.31 -12.11 -5.61
N LEU A 19 -8.35 -10.92 -6.22
CA LEU A 19 -8.46 -9.66 -5.48
C LEU A 19 -9.73 -9.64 -4.60
N LYS A 20 -10.88 -10.09 -5.11
CA LYS A 20 -12.13 -10.15 -4.33
C LYS A 20 -12.02 -11.16 -3.18
N GLU A 21 -11.42 -12.33 -3.43
CA GLU A 21 -11.21 -13.36 -2.42
C GLU A 21 -10.33 -12.85 -1.27
N MET A 22 -9.20 -12.19 -1.58
CA MET A 22 -8.34 -11.58 -0.57
C MET A 22 -9.12 -10.54 0.28
N LEU A 23 -9.88 -9.66 -0.38
CA LEU A 23 -10.71 -8.66 0.30
C LEU A 23 -11.88 -9.23 1.09
N ALA A 24 -12.24 -10.50 0.88
CA ALA A 24 -13.31 -11.21 1.57
C ALA A 24 -12.79 -12.24 2.60
N THR A 25 -11.47 -12.27 2.86
CA THR A 25 -10.85 -13.24 3.77
C THR A 25 -11.43 -13.17 5.18
N ASP A 26 -11.68 -11.97 5.69
CA ASP A 26 -12.38 -11.74 6.96
C ASP A 26 -13.03 -10.35 6.97
N GLU A 27 -13.65 -9.97 8.09
CA GLU A 27 -14.36 -8.68 8.20
C GLU A 27 -13.44 -7.45 8.09
N ASN A 28 -12.16 -7.62 8.40
CA ASN A 28 -11.15 -6.57 8.55
C ASN A 28 -10.13 -6.55 7.41
N SER A 29 -10.11 -7.56 6.55
CA SER A 29 -9.18 -7.70 5.41
C SER A 29 -9.32 -6.61 4.34
N SER A 30 -10.45 -5.89 4.35
CA SER A 30 -10.72 -4.75 3.47
C SER A 30 -10.37 -3.38 4.08
N TYR A 31 -9.81 -3.33 5.29
CA TYR A 31 -9.37 -2.09 5.93
C TYR A 31 -7.85 -1.91 5.81
N VAL A 32 -7.39 -0.66 5.83
CA VAL A 32 -5.96 -0.33 5.78
C VAL A 32 -5.28 -0.74 7.08
N GLY A 33 -4.16 -1.47 6.97
CA GLY A 33 -3.30 -1.86 8.09
C GLY A 33 -1.98 -1.09 8.14
N GLU A 34 -1.46 -0.67 6.99
CA GLU A 34 -0.17 0.05 6.91
C GLU A 34 -0.13 1.00 5.71
N LEU A 35 0.56 2.13 5.91
CA LEU A 35 1.13 2.94 4.83
C LEU A 35 2.65 2.92 4.97
N GLY A 36 3.34 2.42 3.95
CA GLY A 36 4.79 2.48 3.85
C GLY A 36 5.27 3.26 2.63
N ILE A 37 6.48 3.80 2.73
CA ILE A 37 7.12 4.59 1.69
C ILE A 37 8.45 3.94 1.31
N GLY A 38 8.61 3.67 0.02
CA GLY A 38 9.83 3.10 -0.53
C GLY A 38 10.93 4.15 -0.63
N CYS A 39 12.03 3.92 0.08
CA CYS A 39 13.12 4.88 0.26
C CYS A 39 14.47 4.40 -0.29
N ASN A 40 14.57 3.21 -0.88
CA ASN A 40 15.83 2.64 -1.35
C ASN A 40 16.11 3.01 -2.83
N PRO A 41 17.02 3.95 -3.12
CA PRO A 41 17.31 4.35 -4.50
C PRO A 41 18.10 3.30 -5.28
N LYS A 42 18.65 2.27 -4.62
CA LYS A 42 19.46 1.24 -5.26
C LYS A 42 18.63 0.12 -5.89
N VAL A 43 17.39 -0.05 -5.48
CA VAL A 43 16.45 -0.98 -6.13
C VAL A 43 15.72 -0.20 -7.22
N THR A 44 16.08 -0.43 -8.47
CA THR A 44 15.62 0.38 -9.61
C THR A 44 14.62 -0.33 -10.51
N LYS A 45 14.34 -1.61 -10.25
CA LYS A 45 13.40 -2.45 -11.00
C LYS A 45 12.58 -3.31 -10.05
N TYR A 46 11.34 -3.60 -10.47
CA TYR A 46 10.53 -4.61 -9.80
C TYR A 46 11.19 -5.98 -9.94
N THR A 47 11.21 -6.70 -8.84
CA THR A 47 11.87 -7.99 -8.67
C THR A 47 10.88 -9.15 -8.60
N ASN A 48 9.58 -8.86 -8.49
CA ASN A 48 8.53 -9.82 -8.13
C ASN A 48 8.76 -10.45 -6.75
N ASN A 49 9.57 -9.82 -5.91
CA ASN A 49 9.73 -10.14 -4.51
C ASN A 49 9.31 -8.91 -3.72
N LEU A 50 8.20 -9.08 -2.98
CA LEU A 50 7.56 -7.99 -2.25
C LEU A 50 8.53 -7.28 -1.30
N LEU A 51 9.39 -8.02 -0.60
CA LEU A 51 10.36 -7.50 0.37
C LEU A 51 11.30 -6.45 -0.25
N PHE A 52 11.64 -6.60 -1.53
CA PHE A 52 12.46 -5.61 -2.25
C PHE A 52 11.60 -4.55 -2.92
N ASP A 53 10.47 -4.95 -3.49
CA ASP A 53 9.63 -4.07 -4.30
C ASP A 53 8.97 -2.96 -3.47
N GLU A 54 8.58 -3.25 -2.23
CA GLU A 54 8.05 -2.25 -1.29
C GLU A 54 9.10 -1.20 -0.88
N LYS A 55 10.39 -1.53 -0.97
CA LYS A 55 11.47 -0.63 -0.58
C LYS A 55 11.95 0.27 -1.71
N ILE A 56 11.54 0.04 -2.96
CA ILE A 56 11.99 0.80 -4.14
C ILE A 56 11.81 2.31 -3.94
N GLY A 57 12.85 3.11 -4.20
CA GLY A 57 12.76 4.56 -4.14
C GLY A 57 11.67 5.11 -5.06
N GLY A 58 10.77 5.94 -4.52
CA GLY A 58 9.67 6.52 -5.28
C GLY A 58 8.48 5.57 -5.48
N THR A 59 8.33 4.58 -4.60
CA THR A 59 7.08 3.84 -4.41
C THR A 59 6.45 4.17 -3.06
N ILE A 60 5.17 3.81 -2.94
CA ILE A 60 4.51 3.59 -1.65
C ILE A 60 3.94 2.17 -1.67
N HIS A 61 3.58 1.65 -0.50
CA HIS A 61 2.68 0.51 -0.39
C HIS A 61 1.59 0.80 0.62
N LEU A 62 0.44 0.19 0.38
CA LEU A 62 -0.64 0.11 1.35
C LEU A 62 -0.86 -1.35 1.66
N ALA A 63 -0.80 -1.71 2.94
CA ALA A 63 -1.22 -3.02 3.40
C ALA A 63 -2.72 -2.99 3.72
N LEU A 64 -3.43 -4.03 3.28
CA LEU A 64 -4.80 -4.30 3.72
C LEU A 64 -4.80 -5.44 4.74
N GLY A 65 -5.70 -5.35 5.72
CA GLY A 65 -5.76 -6.26 6.86
C GLY A 65 -4.90 -5.79 8.03
N MET A 66 -4.25 -6.74 8.71
CA MET A 66 -3.63 -6.60 10.02
C MET A 66 -2.66 -5.42 10.08
N ALA A 67 -2.83 -4.59 11.10
CA ALA A 67 -1.89 -3.55 11.46
C ALA A 67 -0.94 -4.06 12.56
N TYR A 68 0.37 -3.91 12.35
CA TYR A 68 1.37 -4.32 13.34
C TYR A 68 1.14 -3.64 14.70
N LYS A 69 1.18 -4.43 15.78
CA LYS A 69 0.94 -3.93 17.15
C LYS A 69 1.99 -2.92 17.57
N GLU A 70 3.21 -3.09 17.09
CA GLU A 70 4.37 -2.23 17.28
C GLU A 70 4.15 -0.83 16.70
N ASN A 71 3.27 -0.71 15.70
CA ASN A 71 2.96 0.54 15.00
C ASN A 71 1.59 1.11 15.42
N GLY A 72 1.08 0.72 16.59
CA GLY A 72 -0.19 1.17 17.16
C GLY A 72 -1.37 0.22 16.93
N GLY A 73 -1.22 -0.80 16.08
CA GLY A 73 -2.27 -1.77 15.78
C GLY A 73 -3.53 -1.11 15.21
N GLY A 74 -4.71 -1.58 15.63
CA GLY A 74 -6.01 -0.98 15.31
C GLY A 74 -6.80 -1.68 14.20
N ASN A 75 -6.17 -2.58 13.44
CA ASN A 75 -6.87 -3.50 12.54
C ASN A 75 -6.35 -4.92 12.77
N ASP A 76 -7.22 -5.87 13.08
CA ASP A 76 -6.86 -7.27 13.32
C ASP A 76 -7.49 -8.14 12.22
N SER A 77 -6.68 -8.86 11.47
CA SER A 77 -7.09 -9.65 10.31
C SER A 77 -6.12 -10.80 10.09
N ALA A 78 -6.59 -11.86 9.41
CA ALA A 78 -5.76 -12.99 9.05
C ALA A 78 -4.72 -12.67 7.97
N ILE A 79 -4.87 -11.55 7.25
CA ILE A 79 -3.95 -11.14 6.20
C ILE A 79 -3.25 -9.83 6.55
N HIS A 80 -2.04 -9.67 6.06
CA HIS A 80 -1.37 -8.39 5.88
C HIS A 80 -0.89 -8.36 4.43
N TRP A 81 -1.63 -7.65 3.58
CA TRP A 81 -1.45 -7.76 2.14
C TRP A 81 -1.00 -6.45 1.51
N ASP A 82 0.30 -6.37 1.24
CA ASP A 82 0.94 -5.20 0.64
C ASP A 82 0.68 -5.06 -0.85
N ILE A 83 0.28 -3.85 -1.22
CA ILE A 83 0.06 -3.45 -2.62
C ILE A 83 1.00 -2.30 -2.94
N VAL A 84 2.05 -2.59 -3.70
CA VAL A 84 3.07 -1.60 -4.10
C VAL A 84 2.56 -0.73 -5.25
N LYS A 85 2.81 0.58 -5.14
CA LYS A 85 2.44 1.59 -6.12
C LYS A 85 3.62 2.49 -6.47
N SER A 86 3.93 2.58 -7.76
CA SER A 86 4.85 3.60 -8.29
C SER A 86 4.28 5.02 -8.18
N MET A 87 5.14 5.96 -7.76
CA MET A 87 4.81 7.38 -7.64
C MET A 87 5.35 8.26 -8.78
N LYS A 88 5.93 7.66 -9.84
CA LYS A 88 6.49 8.39 -11.00
C LYS A 88 5.52 9.32 -11.72
N LYS A 89 4.21 9.09 -11.57
CA LYS A 89 3.12 9.92 -12.13
C LYS A 89 2.10 10.30 -11.04
N ALA A 90 2.55 10.48 -9.81
CA ALA A 90 1.71 10.76 -8.67
C ALA A 90 2.40 11.72 -7.69
N LYS A 91 1.62 12.18 -6.70
CA LYS A 91 2.09 12.99 -5.58
C LYS A 91 1.65 12.36 -4.27
N LEU A 92 2.51 12.48 -3.26
CA LEU A 92 2.18 12.17 -1.86
C LEU A 92 2.02 13.49 -1.11
N VAL A 93 0.83 13.69 -0.54
CA VAL A 93 0.47 14.89 0.20
C VAL A 93 0.15 14.48 1.63
N VAL A 94 0.83 15.09 2.60
CA VAL A 94 0.63 14.85 4.04
C VAL A 94 0.42 16.21 4.69
N ASP A 95 -0.66 16.36 5.48
CA ASP A 95 -1.04 17.60 6.15
C ASP A 95 -1.04 18.83 5.23
N GLY A 96 -1.55 18.64 4.00
CA GLY A 96 -1.61 19.69 2.98
C GLY A 96 -0.28 20.01 2.27
N LYS A 97 0.83 19.36 2.65
CA LYS A 97 2.15 19.57 2.05
C LYS A 97 2.50 18.44 1.09
N VAL A 98 3.01 18.79 -0.09
CA VAL A 98 3.56 17.82 -1.04
C VAL A 98 4.94 17.39 -0.52
N ILE A 99 5.06 16.13 -0.09
CA ILE A 99 6.34 15.59 0.40
C ILE A 99 7.07 14.76 -0.66
N GLN A 100 6.33 14.23 -1.65
CA GLN A 100 6.89 13.51 -2.79
C GLN A 100 6.08 13.83 -4.04
N GLU A 101 6.75 13.99 -5.18
CA GLU A 101 6.11 14.20 -6.48
C GLU A 101 6.97 13.59 -7.59
N ASN A 102 6.34 12.89 -8.53
CA ASN A 102 7.00 12.18 -9.62
C ASN A 102 8.09 11.21 -9.13
N GLY A 103 7.90 10.63 -7.94
CA GLY A 103 8.83 9.71 -7.28
C GLY A 103 10.02 10.38 -6.60
N GLY A 104 10.13 11.71 -6.63
CA GLY A 104 11.19 12.47 -5.95
C GLY A 104 10.69 13.17 -4.69
N TRP A 105 11.52 13.22 -3.65
CA TRP A 105 11.25 13.96 -2.41
C TRP A 105 11.23 15.48 -2.65
N LYS A 106 10.39 16.19 -1.88
CA LYS A 106 10.22 17.65 -1.95
C LYS A 106 10.56 18.35 -0.63
N ILE A 107 11.17 17.61 0.28
CA ILE A 107 11.59 18.02 1.62
C ILE A 107 13.06 17.68 1.83
#